data_AF-A0A3B9YD20-F1
#
_entry.id   AF-A0A3B9YD20-F1
#
_cell.length_a   1.000
_cell.length_b   1.000
_cell.length_c   1.000
_cell.angle_alpha   90.00
_cell.angle_beta   90.00
_cell.angle_gamma   90.00
#
_symmetry.space_group_name_H-M   'P 1'
#
loop_
_entity.id
_entity.type
_entity.pdbx_description
1 polymer ?
#
loop_
_entity_poly.entity_id
_entity_poly.type
_entity_poly.pdbx_seq_one_letter_code
_entity_poly.pdbx_strand_id
1 'polypeptide(L)'
;MMEKNLGQDVIQTIKVQAIKPRPRWQFLLKDYAVWTAGIFALLVGAFAAAVIIHMMLNNDWDIYRDINDSLLGFILVTLPYFWFICLALFMGVAYYYFQHTKKGYRLSVFKLTVISVIASIFLGGIFYSLGFGQVIDEALIYRSHLYRFLLGPRARIWLSPEKGFLAGVIIKVESSDEFRLLDAGQQQWHVQFRPEDFRTMPDLRLHNMIKMLGRQVDEFDFEARQILPARLRPPMFLGDKVIKVRPFKSLY
;
A
#
# COMPACT_ATOMS: atom_id res chain seq x y z
N MET A 1 56.05 -34.83 -29.78
CA MET A 1 55.05 -33.76 -29.57
C MET A 1 55.63 -32.78 -28.57
N MET A 2 55.76 -31.50 -28.93
CA MET A 2 56.37 -30.48 -28.08
C MET A 2 55.35 -30.03 -27.03
N GLU A 3 55.67 -30.21 -25.74
CA GLU A 3 54.80 -29.73 -24.65
C GLU A 3 54.62 -28.21 -24.80
N LYS A 4 53.39 -27.78 -25.10
CA LYS A 4 53.04 -26.36 -25.07
C LYS A 4 53.18 -25.86 -23.65
N ASN A 5 54.19 -25.03 -23.44
CA ASN A 5 54.46 -24.42 -22.15
C ASN A 5 53.42 -23.32 -21.90
N LEU A 6 52.30 -23.69 -21.26
CA LEU A 6 51.14 -22.83 -21.00
C LEU A 6 51.52 -21.44 -20.46
N GLY A 7 52.59 -21.35 -19.66
CA GLY A 7 53.08 -20.08 -19.12
C GLY A 7 53.59 -19.11 -20.20
N GLN A 8 54.28 -19.61 -21.23
CA GLN A 8 54.77 -18.79 -22.33
C GLN A 8 53.61 -18.32 -23.23
N ASP A 9 52.65 -19.19 -23.51
CA ASP A 9 51.44 -18.83 -24.27
C ASP A 9 50.63 -17.73 -23.56
N VAL A 10 50.49 -17.81 -22.23
CA VAL A 10 49.79 -16.78 -21.43
C VAL A 10 50.54 -15.45 -21.48
N ILE A 11 51.86 -15.44 -21.29
CA ILE A 11 52.68 -14.20 -21.34
C ILE A 11 52.64 -13.58 -22.74
N GLN A 12 52.73 -14.41 -23.78
CA GLN A 12 52.65 -13.95 -25.17
C GLN A 12 51.28 -13.39 -25.50
N THR A 13 50.21 -14.02 -25.02
CA THR A 13 48.84 -13.51 -25.17
C THR A 13 48.65 -12.16 -24.46
N ILE A 14 49.16 -12.01 -23.23
CA ILE A 14 49.09 -10.74 -22.48
C ILE A 14 49.82 -9.61 -23.22
N LYS A 15 50.99 -9.91 -23.81
CA LYS A 15 51.78 -8.94 -24.60
C LYS A 15 51.11 -8.57 -25.91
N VAL A 16 50.63 -9.56 -26.68
CA VAL A 16 49.97 -9.35 -27.99
C VAL A 16 48.64 -8.62 -27.83
N GLN A 17 47.86 -8.96 -26.80
CA GLN A 17 46.54 -8.36 -26.57
C GLN A 17 46.59 -7.10 -25.68
N ALA A 18 47.79 -6.65 -25.28
CA ALA A 18 48.00 -5.48 -24.41
C ALA A 18 47.07 -5.44 -23.18
N ILE A 19 46.89 -6.60 -22.52
CA ILE A 19 45.93 -6.75 -21.43
C ILE A 19 46.43 -5.96 -20.21
N LYS A 20 45.83 -4.79 -19.95
CA LYS A 20 46.15 -3.97 -18.78
C LYS A 20 45.40 -4.49 -17.54
N PRO A 21 46.07 -4.60 -16.37
CA PRO A 21 45.41 -4.95 -15.12
C PRO A 21 44.37 -3.88 -14.79
N ARG A 22 43.10 -4.28 -14.73
CA ARG A 22 42.04 -3.38 -14.26
C ARG A 22 42.11 -3.31 -12.74
N PRO A 23 41.99 -2.12 -12.16
CA PRO A 23 42.16 -1.94 -10.73
C PRO A 23 40.99 -2.58 -9.94
N ARG A 24 41.29 -3.25 -8.83
CA ARG A 24 40.36 -4.11 -8.07
C ARG A 24 39.09 -3.40 -7.58
N TRP A 25 39.19 -2.13 -7.20
CA TRP A 25 38.05 -1.29 -6.78
C TRP A 25 36.92 -1.21 -7.81
N GLN A 26 37.20 -1.21 -9.12
CA GLN A 26 36.16 -1.21 -10.15
C GLN A 26 35.35 -2.51 -10.16
N PHE A 27 35.96 -3.63 -9.76
CA PHE A 27 35.26 -4.90 -9.59
C PHE A 27 34.48 -4.94 -8.28
N LEU A 28 35.09 -4.49 -7.19
CA LEU A 28 34.43 -4.43 -5.87
C LEU A 28 33.21 -3.50 -5.89
N LEU A 29 33.32 -2.32 -6.50
CA LEU A 29 32.23 -1.36 -6.61
C LEU A 29 31.01 -1.95 -7.32
N LYS A 30 31.23 -2.72 -8.39
CA LYS A 30 30.14 -3.39 -9.13
C LYS A 30 29.46 -4.47 -8.29
N ASP A 31 30.25 -5.25 -7.54
CA ASP A 31 29.70 -6.32 -6.69
C ASP A 31 28.89 -5.71 -5.53
N TYR A 32 29.43 -4.71 -4.84
CA TYR A 32 28.70 -3.99 -3.78
C TYR A 32 27.43 -3.32 -4.30
N ALA A 33 27.47 -2.67 -5.47
CA ALA A 33 26.31 -2.03 -6.07
C ALA A 33 25.14 -3.02 -6.26
N VAL A 34 25.44 -4.23 -6.75
CA VAL A 34 24.45 -5.29 -6.95
C VAL A 34 23.86 -5.76 -5.61
N TRP A 35 24.70 -6.03 -4.62
CA TRP A 35 24.22 -6.45 -3.30
C TRP A 35 23.38 -5.35 -2.62
N THR A 36 23.80 -4.09 -2.71
CA THR A 36 23.02 -2.96 -2.18
C THR A 36 21.68 -2.81 -2.88
N ALA A 37 21.63 -2.96 -4.21
CA ALA A 37 20.38 -2.91 -4.96
C ALA A 37 19.45 -4.08 -4.60
N GLY A 38 20.01 -5.28 -4.39
CA GLY A 38 19.26 -6.46 -3.95
C GLY A 38 18.66 -6.29 -2.55
N ILE A 39 19.44 -5.79 -1.59
CA ILE A 39 18.95 -5.48 -0.23
C ILE A 39 17.86 -4.41 -0.30
N PHE A 40 18.07 -3.35 -1.07
CA PHE A 40 17.09 -2.28 -1.23
C PHE A 40 15.78 -2.81 -1.85
N ALA A 41 15.86 -3.63 -2.90
CA ALA A 41 14.68 -4.24 -3.51
C ALA A 41 13.94 -5.15 -2.54
N LEU A 42 14.66 -5.92 -1.72
CA LEU A 42 14.07 -6.77 -0.68
C LEU A 42 13.35 -5.94 0.39
N LEU A 43 13.94 -4.83 0.84
CA LEU A 43 13.30 -3.93 1.79
C LEU A 43 12.03 -3.29 1.22
N VAL A 44 12.08 -2.80 -0.02
CA VAL A 44 10.87 -2.25 -0.67
C VAL A 44 9.81 -3.33 -0.86
N GLY A 45 10.21 -4.55 -1.24
CA GLY A 45 9.30 -5.70 -1.31
C GLY A 45 8.66 -6.02 0.03
N ALA A 46 9.42 -5.97 1.12
CA ALA A 46 8.91 -6.20 2.47
C ALA A 46 7.92 -5.11 2.91
N PHE A 47 8.20 -3.84 2.63
CA PHE A 47 7.26 -2.76 2.91
C PHE A 47 5.98 -2.90 2.08
N ALA A 48 6.10 -3.22 0.79
CA ALA A 48 4.94 -3.48 -0.06
C ALA A 48 4.10 -4.64 0.49
N ALA A 49 4.73 -5.75 0.87
CA ALA A 49 4.04 -6.88 1.50
C ALA A 49 3.36 -6.48 2.82
N ALA A 50 4.02 -5.70 3.68
CA ALA A 50 3.44 -5.21 4.93
C ALA A 50 2.18 -4.37 4.71
N VAL A 51 2.19 -3.47 3.72
CA VAL A 51 1.03 -2.63 3.38
C VAL A 51 -0.08 -3.48 2.75
N ILE A 52 0.25 -4.42 1.87
CA ILE A 52 -0.74 -5.35 1.30
C ILE A 52 -1.41 -6.16 2.40
N ILE A 53 -0.64 -6.74 3.33
CA ILE A 53 -1.17 -7.49 4.47
C ILE A 53 -2.06 -6.59 5.33
N HIS A 54 -1.62 -5.36 5.64
CA HIS A 54 -2.41 -4.40 6.40
C HIS A 54 -3.75 -4.09 5.73
N MET A 55 -3.73 -3.80 4.42
CA MET A 55 -4.93 -3.48 3.67
C MET A 55 -5.86 -4.69 3.52
N MET A 56 -5.32 -5.90 3.37
CA MET A 56 -6.10 -7.12 3.25
C MET A 56 -6.74 -7.48 4.59
N LEU A 57 -6.01 -7.49 5.71
CA LEU A 57 -6.56 -7.87 7.00
C LEU A 57 -7.54 -6.84 7.58
N ASN A 58 -7.39 -5.58 7.19
CA ASN A 58 -8.26 -4.48 7.64
C ASN A 58 -9.27 -4.05 6.56
N ASN A 59 -9.47 -4.87 5.52
CA ASN A 59 -10.50 -4.62 4.52
C ASN A 59 -11.88 -4.90 5.13
N ASP A 60 -12.90 -4.23 4.60
CA ASP A 60 -14.28 -4.36 5.04
C ASP A 60 -14.91 -5.66 4.44
N TRP A 61 -14.38 -6.84 4.78
CA TRP A 61 -14.78 -8.14 4.19
C TRP A 61 -16.21 -8.53 4.51
N ASP A 62 -16.73 -8.09 5.65
CA ASP A 62 -18.03 -8.41 6.19
C ASP A 62 -19.17 -7.87 5.30
N ILE A 63 -18.87 -6.86 4.48
CA ILE A 63 -19.82 -6.13 3.65
C ILE A 63 -19.53 -6.34 2.15
N TYR A 64 -18.78 -7.40 1.81
CA TYR A 64 -18.36 -7.65 0.43
C TYR A 64 -19.55 -7.76 -0.53
N ARG A 65 -20.67 -8.34 -0.07
CA ARG A 65 -21.90 -8.54 -0.87
C ARG A 65 -22.59 -7.23 -1.19
N ASP A 66 -22.48 -6.24 -0.31
CA ASP A 66 -23.03 -4.91 -0.54
C ASP A 66 -22.18 -4.15 -1.57
N ILE A 67 -20.85 -4.40 -1.59
CA ILE A 67 -19.91 -3.71 -2.47
C ILE A 67 -19.89 -4.32 -3.88
N ASN A 68 -20.00 -5.65 -3.98
CA ASN A 68 -20.06 -6.35 -5.26
C ASN A 68 -20.80 -7.69 -5.13
N ASP A 69 -21.58 -8.04 -6.16
CA ASP A 69 -22.30 -9.32 -6.21
C ASP A 69 -21.37 -10.55 -6.21
N SER A 70 -20.09 -10.35 -6.55
CA SER A 70 -19.09 -11.41 -6.62
C SER A 70 -17.89 -11.14 -5.69
N LEU A 71 -17.41 -12.20 -5.02
CA LEU A 71 -16.18 -12.15 -4.23
C LEU A 71 -14.97 -11.72 -5.06
N LEU A 72 -14.88 -12.18 -6.31
CA LEU A 72 -13.79 -11.80 -7.22
C LEU A 72 -13.85 -10.32 -7.58
N GLY A 73 -15.05 -9.78 -7.88
CA GLY A 73 -15.23 -8.37 -8.16
C GLY A 73 -14.85 -7.49 -6.96
N PHE A 74 -15.25 -7.89 -5.75
CA PHE A 74 -14.83 -7.23 -4.51
C PHE A 74 -13.31 -7.22 -4.38
N ILE A 75 -12.66 -8.39 -4.47
CA ILE A 75 -11.19 -8.50 -4.37
C ILE A 75 -10.51 -7.59 -5.38
N LEU A 76 -10.95 -7.60 -6.65
CA LEU A 76 -10.37 -6.77 -7.70
C LEU A 76 -10.48 -5.28 -7.35
N VAL A 77 -11.67 -4.78 -7.03
CA VAL A 77 -11.86 -3.36 -6.71
C VAL A 77 -11.12 -2.96 -5.42
N THR A 78 -11.00 -3.88 -4.47
CA THR A 78 -10.24 -3.70 -3.23
C THR A 78 -8.80 -4.20 -3.34
N LEU A 79 -8.20 -4.37 -4.51
CA LEU A 79 -6.78 -4.75 -4.61
C LEU A 79 -5.88 -3.50 -4.51
N PRO A 80 -4.75 -3.57 -3.80
CA PRO A 80 -3.80 -2.47 -3.69
C PRO A 80 -2.89 -2.43 -4.93
N TYR A 81 -3.46 -2.07 -6.08
CA TYR A 81 -2.78 -2.13 -7.39
C TYR A 81 -1.40 -1.44 -7.41
N PHE A 82 -1.27 -0.30 -6.72
CA PHE A 82 0.01 0.41 -6.59
C PHE A 82 1.13 -0.51 -6.09
N TRP A 83 0.88 -1.27 -5.02
CA TRP A 83 1.89 -2.13 -4.40
C TRP A 83 2.23 -3.33 -5.26
N PHE A 84 1.26 -3.89 -6.00
CA PHE A 84 1.52 -4.93 -6.98
C PHE A 84 2.37 -4.42 -8.16
N ILE A 85 2.11 -3.20 -8.64
CA ILE A 85 2.92 -2.56 -9.69
C ILE A 85 4.35 -2.33 -9.18
N CYS A 86 4.52 -1.83 -7.95
CA CYS A 86 5.83 -1.67 -7.34
C CYS A 86 6.57 -3.01 -7.24
N LEU A 87 5.92 -4.06 -6.73
CA LEU A 87 6.52 -5.39 -6.64
C LEU A 87 6.93 -5.92 -8.01
N ALA A 88 6.09 -5.79 -9.03
CA ALA A 88 6.40 -6.21 -10.40
C ALA A 88 7.61 -5.43 -10.96
N LEU A 89 7.67 -4.12 -10.73
CA LEU A 89 8.80 -3.28 -11.14
C LEU A 89 10.10 -3.71 -10.45
N PHE A 90 10.08 -3.86 -9.13
CA PHE A 90 11.27 -4.28 -8.37
C PHE A 90 11.71 -5.71 -8.72
N MET A 91 10.78 -6.61 -9.02
CA MET A 91 11.08 -7.95 -9.49
C MET A 91 11.75 -7.91 -10.88
N GLY A 92 11.29 -7.04 -11.78
CA GLY A 92 11.92 -6.81 -13.09
C GLY A 92 13.33 -6.23 -12.98
N VAL A 93 13.51 -5.22 -12.10
CA VAL A 93 14.83 -4.64 -11.79
C VAL A 93 15.76 -5.70 -11.22
N ALA A 94 15.31 -6.47 -10.23
CA ALA A 94 16.09 -7.55 -9.63
C ALA A 94 16.49 -8.58 -10.70
N TYR A 95 15.55 -9.04 -11.53
CA TYR A 95 15.83 -9.97 -12.62
C TYR A 95 16.90 -9.42 -13.59
N TYR A 96 16.78 -8.17 -14.01
CA TYR A 96 17.76 -7.51 -14.88
C TYR A 96 19.15 -7.46 -14.24
N TYR A 97 19.24 -7.02 -12.98
CA TYR A 97 20.52 -6.94 -12.26
C TYR A 97 21.17 -8.32 -12.07
N PHE A 98 20.39 -9.36 -11.76
CA PHE A 98 20.92 -10.71 -11.56
C PHE A 98 21.40 -11.35 -12.86
N GLN A 99 20.75 -11.10 -13.99
CA GLN A 99 21.23 -11.56 -15.30
C GLN A 99 22.58 -10.95 -15.70
N HIS A 100 22.87 -9.71 -15.27
CA HIS A 100 24.12 -9.02 -15.60
C HIS A 100 25.25 -9.25 -14.58
N THR A 101 25.04 -10.09 -13.56
CA THR A 101 26.01 -10.34 -12.48
C THR A 101 26.75 -11.68 -12.67
N LYS A 102 28.08 -11.63 -12.69
CA LYS A 102 28.97 -12.77 -13.02
C LYS A 102 28.80 -14.03 -12.16
N LYS A 103 28.28 -13.93 -10.93
CA LYS A 103 28.04 -15.08 -10.03
C LYS A 103 26.63 -15.66 -10.12
N GLY A 104 25.73 -15.06 -10.91
CA GLY A 104 24.36 -15.58 -11.14
C GLY A 104 24.31 -16.93 -11.86
N TYR A 105 25.43 -17.41 -12.41
CA TYR A 105 25.46 -18.65 -13.19
C TYR A 105 25.24 -19.94 -12.37
N ARG A 106 25.47 -19.91 -11.04
CA ARG A 106 25.40 -21.14 -10.21
C ARG A 106 24.04 -21.41 -9.55
N LEU A 107 23.23 -20.38 -9.34
CA LEU A 107 21.84 -20.50 -8.92
C LEU A 107 20.96 -19.96 -10.05
N SER A 108 20.01 -20.78 -10.52
CA SER A 108 18.99 -20.31 -11.47
C SER A 108 18.40 -18.99 -10.95
N VAL A 109 18.48 -17.92 -11.76
CA VAL A 109 17.98 -16.58 -11.44
C VAL A 109 16.57 -16.66 -10.86
N PHE A 110 15.74 -17.57 -11.40
CA PHE A 110 14.41 -17.86 -10.90
C PHE A 110 14.38 -18.27 -9.42
N LYS A 111 15.26 -19.17 -8.98
CA LYS A 111 15.32 -19.61 -7.56
C LYS A 111 15.64 -18.44 -6.63
N LEU A 112 16.61 -17.60 -7.00
CA LEU A 112 16.98 -16.46 -6.17
C LEU A 112 15.85 -15.44 -6.09
N THR A 113 15.18 -15.17 -7.21
CA THR A 113 14.00 -14.30 -7.25
C THR A 113 12.89 -14.85 -6.37
N VAL A 114 12.54 -16.14 -6.47
CA VAL A 114 11.52 -16.76 -5.61
C VAL A 114 11.89 -16.67 -4.13
N ILE A 115 13.15 -16.96 -3.77
CA ILE A 115 13.63 -16.81 -2.38
C ILE A 115 13.48 -15.37 -1.91
N SER A 116 13.83 -14.38 -2.74
CA SER A 116 13.72 -12.96 -2.38
C SER A 116 12.27 -12.52 -2.17
N VAL A 117 11.33 -13.04 -2.96
CA VAL A 117 9.89 -12.78 -2.80
C VAL A 117 9.39 -13.39 -1.49
N ILE A 118 9.74 -14.64 -1.21
CA ILE A 118 9.37 -15.31 0.05
C ILE A 118 9.96 -14.56 1.25
N ALA A 119 11.24 -14.17 1.18
CA ALA A 119 11.90 -13.39 2.22
C ALA A 119 11.23 -12.03 2.43
N SER A 120 10.81 -11.36 1.34
CA SER A 120 10.08 -10.08 1.40
C SER A 120 8.72 -10.25 2.07
N ILE A 121 7.98 -11.32 1.75
CA ILE A 121 6.68 -11.61 2.40
C ILE A 121 6.87 -11.89 3.89
N PHE A 122 7.87 -12.70 4.25
CA PHE A 122 8.19 -13.00 5.65
C PHE A 122 8.56 -11.74 6.43
N LEU A 123 9.47 -10.92 5.90
CA LEU A 123 9.87 -9.65 6.51
C LEU A 123 8.71 -8.65 6.54
N GLY A 124 7.85 -8.66 5.51
CA GLY A 124 6.63 -7.86 5.47
C GLY A 124 5.64 -8.23 6.56
N GLY A 125 5.53 -9.52 6.92
CA GLY A 125 4.76 -9.96 8.09
C GLY A 125 5.30 -9.38 9.41
N ILE A 126 6.63 -9.35 9.56
CA ILE A 126 7.28 -8.71 10.72
C ILE A 126 7.02 -7.20 10.72
N PHE A 127 7.15 -6.52 9.58
CA PHE A 127 6.88 -5.08 9.47
C PHE A 127 5.41 -4.74 9.68
N TYR A 128 4.49 -5.63 9.28
CA TYR A 128 3.07 -5.50 9.56
C TYR A 128 2.81 -5.55 11.07
N SER A 129 3.40 -6.50 11.81
CA SER A 129 3.21 -6.59 13.26
C SER A 129 3.79 -5.39 14.01
N LEU A 130 4.81 -4.73 13.45
CA LEU A 130 5.35 -3.46 13.94
C LEU A 130 4.51 -2.23 13.55
N GLY A 131 3.44 -2.40 12.76
CA GLY A 131 2.55 -1.30 12.34
C GLY A 131 3.05 -0.48 11.14
N PHE A 132 4.17 -0.86 10.50
CA PHE A 132 4.72 -0.10 9.37
C PHE A 132 3.79 -0.07 8.16
N GLY A 133 2.95 -1.09 7.97
CA GLY A 133 1.94 -1.10 6.90
C GLY A 133 1.01 0.11 6.98
N GLN A 134 0.53 0.45 8.17
CA GLN A 134 -0.34 1.61 8.39
C GLN A 134 0.42 2.93 8.19
N VAL A 135 1.59 3.05 8.81
CA VAL A 135 2.39 4.29 8.76
C VAL A 135 2.77 4.66 7.33
N ILE A 136 3.18 3.67 6.53
CA ILE A 136 3.59 3.89 5.14
C ILE A 136 2.39 4.28 4.28
N ASP A 137 1.26 3.60 4.45
CA ASP A 137 0.02 3.91 3.75
C ASP A 137 -0.42 5.36 4.03
N GLU A 138 -0.52 5.74 5.30
CA GLU A 138 -0.89 7.10 5.72
C GLU A 138 0.09 8.15 5.18
N ALA A 139 1.40 7.89 5.26
CA ALA A 139 2.42 8.81 4.77
C ALA A 139 2.32 9.04 3.26
N LEU A 140 2.06 7.98 2.48
CA LEU A 140 1.93 8.07 1.03
C LEU A 140 0.63 8.75 0.61
N ILE A 141 -0.48 8.53 1.32
CA ILE A 141 -1.75 9.24 1.09
C ILE A 141 -1.57 10.74 1.27
N TYR A 142 -0.83 11.15 2.31
CA TYR A 142 -0.61 12.58 2.56
C TYR A 142 0.32 13.22 1.52
N ARG A 143 1.40 12.52 1.16
CA ARG A 143 2.49 13.11 0.36
C ARG A 143 2.37 12.90 -1.15
N SER A 144 1.66 11.86 -1.61
CA SER A 144 1.66 11.45 -3.01
C SER A 144 0.29 11.57 -3.66
N HIS A 145 0.17 12.49 -4.62
CA HIS A 145 -1.04 12.61 -5.44
C HIS A 145 -1.30 11.35 -6.27
N LEU A 146 -0.26 10.73 -6.82
CA LEU A 146 -0.37 9.47 -7.58
C LEU A 146 -0.93 8.34 -6.72
N TYR A 147 -0.48 8.24 -5.47
CA TYR A 147 -0.97 7.21 -4.55
C TYR A 147 -2.46 7.41 -4.23
N ARG A 148 -2.88 8.66 -3.96
CA ARG A 148 -4.30 9.00 -3.78
C ARG A 148 -5.15 8.67 -5.01
N PHE A 149 -4.65 8.98 -6.21
CA PHE A 149 -5.36 8.68 -7.45
C PHE A 149 -5.62 7.17 -7.62
N LEU A 150 -4.60 6.34 -7.34
CA LEU A 150 -4.69 4.88 -7.46
C LEU A 150 -5.54 4.23 -6.35
N LEU A 151 -5.61 4.83 -5.15
CA LEU A 151 -6.54 4.44 -4.10
C LEU A 151 -7.97 4.98 -4.29
N GLY A 152 -8.13 5.97 -5.16
CA GLY A 152 -9.40 6.64 -5.45
C GLY A 152 -10.59 5.71 -5.68
N PRO A 153 -10.48 4.60 -6.44
CA PRO A 153 -11.58 3.65 -6.61
C PRO A 153 -12.12 3.09 -5.28
N ARG A 154 -11.25 2.75 -4.33
CA ARG A 154 -11.65 2.22 -3.01
C ARG A 154 -12.31 3.28 -2.14
N ALA A 155 -11.76 4.50 -2.16
CA ALA A 155 -12.34 5.63 -1.42
C ALA A 155 -13.69 6.07 -2.00
N ARG A 156 -13.85 5.99 -3.34
CA ARG A 156 -15.08 6.34 -4.05
C ARG A 156 -16.26 5.44 -3.72
N ILE A 157 -16.04 4.17 -3.39
CA ILE A 157 -17.13 3.29 -2.92
C ILE A 157 -17.84 3.93 -1.72
N TRP A 158 -17.07 4.50 -0.79
CA TRP A 158 -17.59 5.15 0.41
C TRP A 158 -18.12 6.57 0.18
N LEU A 159 -18.20 7.01 -1.07
CA LEU A 159 -18.77 8.29 -1.52
C LEU A 159 -19.91 8.05 -2.53
N SER A 160 -20.58 6.89 -2.45
CA SER A 160 -21.68 6.48 -3.31
C SER A 160 -22.96 6.28 -2.47
N PRO A 161 -23.57 7.37 -1.96
CA PRO A 161 -24.81 7.30 -1.17
C PRO A 161 -25.95 6.62 -1.94
N GLU A 162 -25.98 6.76 -3.26
CA GLU A 162 -26.95 6.13 -4.16
C GLU A 162 -26.86 4.59 -4.16
N LYS A 163 -25.68 4.05 -3.80
CA LYS A 163 -25.46 2.61 -3.62
C LYS A 163 -25.58 2.17 -2.16
N GLY A 164 -25.97 3.09 -1.27
CA GLY A 164 -26.09 2.85 0.16
C GLY A 164 -24.77 2.94 0.92
N PHE A 165 -23.74 3.61 0.39
CA PHE A 165 -22.44 3.79 1.05
C PHE A 165 -22.15 5.26 1.32
N LEU A 166 -21.86 5.60 2.58
CA LEU A 166 -21.50 6.96 2.95
C LEU A 166 -20.35 6.96 3.97
N ALA A 167 -19.43 7.90 3.85
CA ALA A 167 -18.38 8.10 4.83
C ALA A 167 -18.01 9.58 4.97
N GLY A 168 -17.70 9.97 6.19
CA GLY A 168 -17.44 11.37 6.50
C GLY A 168 -17.14 11.59 7.97
N VAL A 169 -17.12 12.86 8.36
CA VAL A 169 -16.81 13.30 9.72
C VAL A 169 -18.07 13.84 10.39
N ILE A 170 -18.32 13.42 11.63
CA ILE A 170 -19.44 13.92 12.43
C ILE A 170 -19.17 15.38 12.78
N ILE A 171 -20.02 16.29 12.30
CA ILE A 171 -19.91 17.72 12.56
C ILE A 171 -20.89 18.21 13.64
N LYS A 172 -21.97 17.47 13.86
CA LYS A 172 -23.00 17.79 14.86
C LYS A 172 -23.75 16.53 15.26
N VAL A 173 -23.99 16.33 16.55
CA VAL A 173 -24.93 15.32 17.06
C VAL A 173 -26.20 16.06 17.44
N GLU A 174 -27.32 15.71 16.83
CA GLU A 174 -28.60 16.40 17.07
C GLU A 174 -29.41 15.69 18.16
N SER A 175 -29.51 14.37 18.07
CA SER A 175 -30.26 13.50 18.99
C SER A 175 -29.54 12.17 19.20
N SER A 176 -30.16 11.23 19.94
CA SER A 176 -29.64 9.87 20.15
C SER A 176 -29.69 8.96 18.90
N ASP A 177 -30.43 9.38 17.88
CA ASP A 177 -30.76 8.67 16.64
C ASP A 177 -30.46 9.49 15.38
N GLU A 178 -29.97 10.73 15.53
CA GLU A 178 -29.70 11.65 14.42
C GLU A 178 -28.41 12.45 14.60
N PHE A 179 -27.65 12.59 13.52
CA PHE A 179 -26.46 13.44 13.47
C PHE A 179 -26.23 14.01 12.07
N ARG A 180 -25.37 15.04 11.99
CA ARG A 180 -24.89 15.59 10.72
C ARG A 180 -23.46 15.17 10.44
N LEU A 181 -23.22 14.81 9.18
CA LEU A 181 -21.96 14.33 8.66
C LEU A 181 -21.46 15.27 7.55
N LEU A 182 -20.15 15.49 7.47
CA LEU A 182 -19.50 16.15 6.34
C LEU A 182 -18.68 15.11 5.56
N ASP A 183 -19.00 14.92 4.28
CA ASP A 183 -18.29 13.97 3.41
C ASP A 183 -17.01 14.56 2.78
N ALA A 184 -16.28 13.75 2.03
CA ALA A 184 -15.08 14.18 1.29
C ALA A 184 -15.37 15.23 0.19
N GLY A 185 -16.58 15.21 -0.36
CA GLY A 185 -17.08 16.16 -1.35
C GLY A 185 -17.44 17.53 -0.76
N GLN A 186 -17.28 17.72 0.56
CA GLN A 186 -17.72 18.89 1.31
C GLN A 186 -19.26 19.05 1.36
N GLN A 187 -20.00 17.96 1.16
CA GLN A 187 -21.45 17.93 1.30
C GLN A 187 -21.84 17.55 2.73
N GLN A 188 -22.89 18.20 3.23
CA GLN A 188 -23.45 17.93 4.54
C GLN A 188 -24.64 16.99 4.41
N TRP A 189 -24.60 15.90 5.16
CA TRP A 189 -25.61 14.86 5.18
C TRP A 189 -26.32 14.85 6.54
N HIS A 190 -27.65 14.75 6.53
CA HIS A 190 -28.43 14.36 7.70
C HIS A 190 -28.50 12.84 7.73
N VAL A 191 -28.08 12.26 8.85
CA VAL A 191 -28.03 10.81 9.03
C VAL A 191 -28.97 10.41 10.15
N GLN A 192 -29.92 9.55 9.82
CA GLN A 192 -30.86 8.93 10.75
C GLN A 192 -30.49 7.46 10.92
N PHE A 193 -30.58 6.95 12.13
CA PHE A 193 -30.35 5.53 12.41
C PHE A 193 -31.21 5.09 13.59
N ARG A 194 -31.49 3.79 13.69
CA ARG A 194 -32.28 3.26 14.80
C ARG A 194 -31.35 2.66 15.86
N PRO A 195 -31.23 3.24 17.05
CA PRO A 195 -30.42 2.71 18.15
C PRO A 195 -30.60 1.22 18.43
N GLU A 196 -31.82 0.73 18.27
CA GLU A 196 -32.24 -0.65 18.56
C GLU A 196 -31.60 -1.68 17.61
N ASP A 197 -31.21 -1.27 16.40
CA ASP A 197 -30.58 -2.13 15.40
C ASP A 197 -29.11 -2.44 15.74
N PHE A 198 -28.52 -1.72 16.70
CA PHE A 198 -27.09 -1.82 17.04
C PHE A 198 -26.85 -2.59 18.33
N ARG A 199 -26.15 -3.73 18.24
CA ARG A 199 -25.68 -4.49 19.42
C ARG A 199 -24.69 -3.70 20.30
N THR A 200 -23.96 -2.79 19.70
CA THR A 200 -23.02 -1.90 20.40
C THR A 200 -23.11 -0.54 19.71
N MET A 201 -23.36 0.50 20.49
CA MET A 201 -23.47 1.86 19.96
C MET A 201 -22.15 2.29 19.32
N PRO A 202 -22.18 2.84 18.09
CA PRO A 202 -21.00 3.43 17.47
C PRO A 202 -20.54 4.67 18.26
N ASP A 203 -19.25 4.99 18.20
CA ASP A 203 -18.68 6.16 18.89
C ASP A 203 -19.00 7.45 18.11
N LEU A 204 -20.14 8.06 18.43
CA LEU A 204 -20.68 9.26 17.75
C LEU A 204 -20.08 10.59 18.23
N ARG A 205 -18.81 10.61 18.66
CA ARG A 205 -18.18 11.86 19.12
C ARG A 205 -18.02 12.85 17.97
N LEU A 206 -18.13 14.13 18.30
CA LEU A 206 -17.83 15.21 17.35
C LEU A 206 -16.41 15.03 16.78
N HIS A 207 -16.27 15.25 15.48
CA HIS A 207 -15.03 15.10 14.70
C HIS A 207 -14.54 13.67 14.51
N ASN A 208 -15.26 12.66 14.98
CA ASN A 208 -14.95 11.28 14.61
C ASN A 208 -15.31 11.05 13.14
N MET A 209 -14.45 10.29 12.47
CA MET A 209 -14.74 9.81 11.13
C MET A 209 -15.44 8.46 11.21
N ILE A 210 -16.52 8.32 10.47
CA ILE A 210 -17.32 7.09 10.42
C ILE A 210 -17.65 6.74 8.97
N LYS A 211 -17.89 5.46 8.76
CA LYS A 211 -18.43 4.91 7.52
C LYS A 211 -19.76 4.26 7.83
N MET A 212 -20.66 4.22 6.86
CA MET A 212 -21.99 3.66 7.07
C MET A 212 -22.55 3.04 5.80
N LEU A 213 -23.39 2.03 6.04
CA LEU A 213 -24.20 1.35 5.05
C LEU A 213 -25.66 1.65 5.32
N GLY A 214 -26.44 1.82 4.28
CA GLY A 214 -27.80 2.30 4.44
C GLY A 214 -28.54 2.45 3.14
N ARG A 215 -29.39 3.46 3.10
CA ARG A 215 -30.02 3.93 1.87
C ARG A 215 -30.10 5.45 1.91
N GLN A 216 -29.93 6.06 0.74
CA GLN A 216 -30.30 7.45 0.56
C GLN A 216 -31.84 7.54 0.51
N VAL A 217 -32.41 8.38 1.35
CA VAL A 217 -33.86 8.64 1.42
C VAL A 217 -34.21 9.87 0.58
N ASP A 218 -33.35 10.90 0.63
CA ASP A 218 -33.47 12.14 -0.14
C ASP A 218 -32.07 12.67 -0.55
N GLU A 219 -31.98 13.79 -1.26
CA GLU A 219 -30.74 14.34 -1.83
C GLU A 219 -29.60 14.48 -0.80
N PHE A 220 -29.91 14.81 0.46
CA PHE A 220 -28.94 14.92 1.56
C PHE A 220 -29.34 14.17 2.84
N ASP A 221 -30.30 13.24 2.72
CA ASP A 221 -30.81 12.46 3.85
C ASP A 221 -30.45 10.98 3.67
N PHE A 222 -29.80 10.42 4.69
CA PHE A 222 -29.30 9.05 4.66
C PHE A 222 -29.78 8.26 5.87
N GLU A 223 -30.45 7.14 5.64
CA GLU A 223 -30.84 6.22 6.71
C GLU A 223 -29.77 5.13 6.84
N ALA A 224 -29.01 5.19 7.94
CA ALA A 224 -27.94 4.24 8.23
C ALA A 224 -28.50 2.96 8.89
N ARG A 225 -28.24 1.82 8.25
CA ARG A 225 -28.53 0.47 8.75
C ARG A 225 -27.35 -0.12 9.51
N GLN A 226 -26.14 0.28 9.15
CA GLN A 226 -24.91 -0.14 9.83
C GLN A 226 -23.93 1.03 9.85
N ILE A 227 -23.27 1.23 10.99
CA ILE A 227 -22.28 2.29 11.21
C ILE A 227 -21.00 1.59 11.67
N LEU A 228 -19.91 1.90 10.97
CA LEU A 228 -18.60 1.30 11.14
C LEU A 228 -17.58 2.40 11.47
N PRO A 229 -16.62 2.13 12.36
CA PRO A 229 -15.55 3.09 12.61
C PRO A 229 -14.72 3.29 11.34
N ALA A 230 -14.53 4.53 10.92
CA ALA A 230 -13.58 4.80 9.85
C ALA A 230 -12.17 4.71 10.44
N ARG A 231 -11.40 3.71 10.01
CA ARG A 231 -9.96 3.64 10.35
C ARG A 231 -9.12 4.66 9.57
N LEU A 232 -9.73 5.33 8.59
CA LEU A 232 -9.13 6.42 7.81
C LEU A 232 -9.25 7.69 8.65
N ARG A 233 -8.16 8.45 8.82
CA ARG A 233 -8.19 9.68 9.63
C ARG A 233 -8.85 10.84 8.86
N PRO A 234 -9.51 11.80 9.52
CA PRO A 234 -10.20 12.95 8.89
C PRO A 234 -9.44 13.70 7.77
N PRO A 235 -8.11 13.94 7.86
CA PRO A 235 -7.36 14.63 6.80
C PRO A 235 -7.36 13.90 5.47
N MET A 236 -7.60 12.58 5.51
CA MET A 236 -7.64 11.71 4.33
C MET A 236 -8.88 11.93 3.47
N PHE A 237 -10.03 12.21 4.09
CA PHE A 237 -11.29 12.36 3.39
C PHE A 237 -11.56 13.80 3.00
N LEU A 238 -11.28 14.76 3.87
CA LEU A 238 -11.69 16.15 3.67
C LEU A 238 -10.73 16.99 2.79
N GLY A 239 -9.60 16.42 2.38
CA GLY A 239 -8.55 17.12 1.62
C GLY A 239 -7.90 18.29 2.39
N ASP A 240 -6.87 18.90 1.81
CA ASP A 240 -6.06 19.96 2.43
C ASP A 240 -6.85 21.24 2.80
N LYS A 241 -8.15 21.33 2.43
CA LYS A 241 -8.98 22.53 2.64
C LYS A 241 -9.53 22.67 4.07
N VAL A 242 -9.58 21.60 4.87
CA VAL A 242 -10.08 21.67 6.27
C VAL A 242 -8.98 22.03 7.28
N ILE A 243 -7.72 22.15 6.88
CA ILE A 243 -6.62 22.66 7.73
C ILE A 243 -6.89 24.10 8.24
N LYS A 244 -7.89 24.81 7.67
CA LYS A 244 -8.31 26.13 8.15
C LYS A 244 -9.32 26.12 9.31
N VAL A 245 -9.92 24.99 9.67
CA VAL A 245 -10.81 24.91 10.85
C VAL A 245 -10.01 24.48 12.07
N ARG A 246 -9.21 25.42 12.60
CA ARG A 246 -8.39 25.39 13.83
C ARG A 246 -7.43 24.19 14.02
N PRO A 247 -6.18 24.44 14.45
CA PRO A 247 -5.17 23.39 14.55
C PRO A 247 -5.59 22.34 15.58
N PHE A 248 -5.42 21.08 15.17
CA PHE A 248 -5.44 19.87 15.98
C PHE A 248 -4.45 20.04 17.15
N LYS A 249 -4.90 20.58 18.28
CA LYS A 249 -4.14 20.51 19.53
C LYS A 249 -4.27 19.08 20.02
N SER A 250 -3.20 18.32 19.78
CA SER A 250 -2.84 17.14 20.57
C SER A 250 -3.06 17.48 22.06
N LEU A 251 -4.03 16.82 22.67
CA LEU A 251 -4.08 16.67 24.12
C LEU A 251 -3.55 15.26 24.41
N TYR A 252 -2.47 15.27 25.18
CA TYR A 252 -1.85 14.11 25.83
C TYR A 252 -2.84 13.34 26.69
#